data_AF-A0A7C2BWB4-F1
#
_entry.id   AF-A0A7C2BWB4-F1
#
_cell.length_a   1.000
_cell.length_b   1.000
_cell.length_c   1.000
_cell.angle_alpha   90.00
_cell.angle_beta   90.00
_cell.angle_gamma   90.00
#
_symmetry.space_group_name_H-M   'P 1'
#
loop_
_entity.id
_entity.type
_entity.pdbx_description
1 polymer ?
#
loop_
_entity_poly.entity_id
_entity_poly.type
_entity_poly.pdbx_seq_one_letter_code
_entity_poly.pdbx_strand_id
1 'polypeptide(L)'
;MAERRDLLWLLMRGERAPEMVWSPAADVYRTSYGWLVKVELAGVNPEDVEILLEGTDLHIRGVRRDMDLTECLECYQMELVYSRFERVVSFPRIVNPRRIETDYLNGLLIIRLVCEGG
;
A
#
# COMPACT_ATOMS: atom_id res chain seq x y z
N MET A 1 13.29 23.28 -7.84
CA MET A 1 13.29 22.07 -8.70
C MET A 1 14.58 21.34 -8.39
N ALA A 2 14.52 20.32 -7.52
CA ALA A 2 15.68 19.50 -7.19
C ALA A 2 15.78 18.37 -8.22
N GLU A 3 16.97 18.16 -8.78
CA GLU A 3 17.20 17.13 -9.79
C GLU A 3 17.32 15.75 -9.12
N ARG A 4 16.86 14.72 -9.83
CA ARG A 4 16.78 13.31 -9.40
C ARG A 4 18.12 12.69 -8.95
N ARG A 5 19.25 13.38 -9.16
CA ARG A 5 20.60 13.00 -8.67
C ARG A 5 20.87 13.41 -7.22
N ASP A 6 20.14 14.39 -6.68
CA ASP A 6 20.38 14.90 -5.32
C ASP A 6 19.86 13.96 -4.22
N LEU A 7 18.87 13.12 -4.54
CA LEU A 7 18.26 12.17 -3.58
C LEU A 7 19.18 10.98 -3.26
N LEU A 8 19.97 10.53 -4.23
CA LEU A 8 20.98 9.47 -4.04
C LEU A 8 22.13 9.93 -3.12
N TRP A 9 22.47 11.22 -3.14
CA TRP A 9 23.48 11.80 -2.25
C TRP A 9 23.00 12.04 -0.81
N LEU A 10 21.69 12.18 -0.58
CA LEU A 10 21.12 12.33 0.77
C LEU A 10 21.04 10.99 1.52
N LEU A 11 20.66 9.91 0.82
CA LEU A 11 20.58 8.56 1.39
C LEU A 11 21.92 8.06 1.94
N MET A 12 23.04 8.52 1.36
CA MET A 12 24.39 8.17 1.79
C MET A 12 24.90 9.01 2.98
N ARG A 13 24.19 10.06 3.42
CA ARG A 13 24.69 11.03 4.43
C ARG A 13 23.97 11.00 5.79
N GLY A 14 23.04 10.08 6.01
CA GLY A 14 22.34 9.95 7.30
C GLY A 14 21.39 11.10 7.64
N GLU A 15 21.09 11.97 6.66
CA GLU A 15 20.00 12.95 6.77
C GLU A 15 18.74 12.35 6.15
N ARG A 16 17.64 12.32 6.92
CA ARG A 16 16.36 11.76 6.48
C ARG A 16 15.80 12.58 5.32
N ALA A 17 15.99 12.13 4.10
CA ALA A 17 15.14 12.52 2.98
C ALA A 17 13.67 12.30 3.41
N PRO A 18 12.72 13.18 3.04
CA PRO A 18 11.31 12.92 3.31
C PRO A 18 10.99 11.53 2.76
N GLU A 19 10.60 10.62 3.65
CA GLU A 19 10.28 9.23 3.33
C GLU A 19 9.25 9.30 2.19
N MET A 20 9.64 8.95 0.96
CA MET A 20 8.71 8.96 -0.16
C MET A 20 7.73 7.82 0.11
N VAL A 21 6.60 8.14 0.74
CA VAL A 21 5.56 7.17 1.06
C VAL A 21 4.94 6.75 -0.26
N TRP A 22 5.11 5.47 -0.61
CA TRP A 22 4.45 4.90 -1.78
C TRP A 22 2.94 4.91 -1.51
N SER A 23 2.15 5.46 -2.43
CA SER A 23 0.68 5.34 -2.36
C SER A 23 0.21 4.39 -3.46
N PRO A 24 -0.04 3.11 -3.14
CA PRO A 24 -0.41 2.12 -4.13
C PRO A 24 -1.78 2.43 -4.75
N ALA A 25 -1.95 2.05 -6.01
CA ALA A 25 -3.22 2.22 -6.70
C ALA A 25 -4.30 1.33 -6.05
N ALA A 26 -5.53 1.83 -6.02
CA ALA A 26 -6.65 1.05 -5.50
C ALA A 26 -7.94 1.29 -6.29
N ASP A 27 -8.68 0.21 -6.51
CA ASP A 27 -10.04 0.21 -7.04
C ASP A 27 -11.04 -0.04 -5.92
N VAL A 28 -12.18 0.64 -5.96
CA VAL A 28 -13.21 0.58 -4.93
C VAL A 28 -14.57 0.38 -5.58
N TYR A 29 -15.29 -0.66 -5.13
CA TYR A 29 -16.59 -1.02 -5.66
C TYR A 29 -17.62 -1.12 -4.55
N ARG A 30 -18.80 -0.53 -4.77
CA ARG A 30 -20.00 -0.87 -4.00
C ARG A 30 -20.55 -2.19 -4.53
N THR A 31 -20.91 -3.10 -3.63
CA THR A 31 -21.56 -4.37 -3.96
C THR A 31 -22.91 -4.47 -3.26
N SER A 32 -23.72 -5.46 -3.62
CA SER A 32 -24.99 -5.78 -2.93
C SER A 32 -24.80 -6.15 -1.45
N TYR A 33 -23.59 -6.56 -1.06
CA TYR A 33 -23.29 -7.06 0.28
C TYR A 33 -22.35 -6.12 1.06
N GLY A 34 -21.99 -4.95 0.53
CA GLY A 34 -21.02 -4.07 1.17
C GLY A 34 -20.06 -3.42 0.18
N TRP A 35 -18.76 -3.56 0.42
CA TRP A 35 -17.70 -2.95 -0.38
C TRP A 35 -16.62 -3.95 -0.74
N LEU A 36 -16.02 -3.77 -1.92
CA LEU A 36 -14.85 -4.50 -2.40
C LEU A 36 -13.76 -3.47 -2.72
N VAL A 37 -12.60 -3.62 -2.10
CA VAL A 37 -11.42 -2.80 -2.35
C VAL A 37 -10.32 -3.70 -2.89
N LYS A 38 -9.67 -3.28 -3.98
CA LYS A 38 -8.47 -3.95 -4.52
C LYS A 38 -7.31 -2.97 -4.44
N VAL A 39 -6.16 -3.40 -3.95
CA VAL A 39 -4.96 -2.57 -3.86
C VAL A 39 -3.78 -3.29 -4.52
N GLU A 40 -3.06 -2.58 -5.37
CA GLU A 40 -1.87 -3.08 -6.04
C GLU A 40 -0.67 -3.06 -5.08
N LEU A 41 -0.24 -4.24 -4.65
CA LEU A 41 0.81 -4.44 -3.66
C LEU A 41 1.84 -5.47 -4.14
N ALA A 42 2.11 -5.55 -5.45
CA ALA A 42 3.03 -6.54 -6.00
C ALA A 42 4.39 -6.49 -5.30
N GLY A 43 4.91 -7.65 -4.87
CA GLY A 43 6.17 -7.74 -4.14
C GLY A 43 6.11 -7.32 -2.66
N VAL A 44 4.93 -7.10 -2.09
CA VAL A 44 4.73 -6.93 -0.64
C VAL A 44 4.39 -8.27 -0.02
N ASN A 45 5.03 -8.61 1.10
CA ASN A 45 4.63 -9.76 1.91
C ASN A 45 3.28 -9.45 2.61
N PRO A 46 2.23 -10.27 2.46
CA PRO A 46 0.94 -10.04 3.11
C PRO A 46 1.02 -9.86 4.63
N GLU A 47 1.99 -10.49 5.29
CA GLU A 47 2.20 -10.36 6.75
C GLU A 47 2.69 -8.97 7.17
N ASP A 48 3.24 -8.19 6.25
CA ASP A 48 3.70 -6.81 6.48
C ASP A 48 2.59 -5.76 6.23
N VAL A 49 1.35 -6.19 5.99
CA VAL A 49 0.23 -5.30 5.68
C VAL A 49 -0.69 -5.14 6.89
N GLU A 50 -0.89 -3.90 7.29
CA GLU A 50 -1.87 -3.49 8.29
C GLU A 50 -3.11 -2.90 7.60
N ILE A 51 -4.29 -3.32 8.05
CA ILE A 51 -5.58 -2.82 7.58
C ILE A 51 -6.37 -2.34 8.79
N LEU A 52 -6.78 -1.08 8.77
CA LEU A 52 -7.51 -0.43 9.84
C LEU A 52 -8.70 0.34 9.26
N LEU A 53 -9.89 0.14 9.83
CA LEU A 53 -11.11 0.84 9.45
C LEU A 53 -11.52 1.79 10.57
N GLU A 54 -11.46 3.10 10.31
CA GLU A 54 -11.80 4.16 11.25
C GLU A 54 -12.87 5.09 10.65
N GLY A 55 -14.09 5.04 11.19
CA GLY A 55 -15.19 5.86 10.71
C GLY A 55 -15.56 5.58 9.25
N THR A 56 -15.16 6.49 8.36
CA THR A 56 -15.36 6.38 6.90
C THR A 56 -14.14 5.91 6.15
N ASP A 57 -12.99 5.75 6.82
CA ASP A 57 -11.70 5.59 6.15
C ASP A 57 -11.11 4.21 6.42
N LEU A 58 -10.76 3.52 5.33
CA LEU A 58 -9.97 2.30 5.36
C LEU A 58 -8.50 2.64 5.10
N HIS A 59 -7.69 2.55 6.14
CA HIS A 59 -6.24 2.69 6.09
C HIS A 59 -5.59 1.35 5.77
N ILE A 60 -4.69 1.37 4.80
CA ILE A 60 -3.94 0.21 4.33
C ILE A 60 -2.47 0.63 4.29
N ARG A 61 -1.68 0.07 5.20
CA ARG A 61 -0.30 0.49 5.46
C ARG A 61 0.62 -0.71 5.46
N GLY A 62 1.90 -0.47 5.21
CA GLY A 62 2.91 -1.51 5.28
C GLY A 62 4.23 -1.05 4.71
N VAL A 63 5.06 -2.00 4.30
CA VAL A 63 6.36 -1.74 3.68
C VAL A 63 6.63 -2.70 2.54
N ARG A 64 7.12 -2.17 1.42
CA ARG A 64 7.69 -2.98 0.34
C ARG A 64 9.20 -3.01 0.52
N ARG A 65 9.76 -4.19 0.76
CA ARG A 65 11.20 -4.40 0.92
C ARG A 65 11.78 -4.99 -0.35
N ASP A 66 13.03 -4.63 -0.64
CA ASP A 66 13.83 -5.37 -1.60
C ASP A 66 14.55 -6.50 -0.83
N MET A 67 14.17 -7.75 -1.10
CA MET A 67 14.66 -8.92 -0.35
C MET A 67 15.85 -9.62 -1.02
N ASP A 68 16.20 -9.25 -2.26
CA ASP A 68 17.12 -10.02 -3.11
C ASP A 68 18.40 -9.25 -3.50
N LEU A 69 18.62 -8.06 -2.94
CA LEU A 69 19.78 -7.21 -3.25
C LEU A 69 21.13 -7.66 -2.66
N THR A 70 21.24 -8.86 -2.09
CA THR A 70 22.46 -9.32 -1.40
C THR A 70 23.65 -9.55 -2.32
N GLU A 71 23.44 -9.70 -3.63
CA GLU A 71 24.49 -9.97 -4.63
C GLU A 71 24.68 -8.82 -5.64
N CYS A 72 24.12 -7.64 -5.38
CA CYS A 72 24.19 -6.52 -6.33
C CYS A 72 25.57 -5.82 -6.31
N LEU A 73 26.28 -5.89 -7.45
CA LEU A 73 27.54 -5.16 -7.66
C LEU A 73 27.31 -3.73 -8.16
N GLU A 74 26.34 -3.54 -9.08
CA GLU A 74 26.00 -2.25 -9.67
C GLU A 74 24.50 -2.23 -10.09
N CYS A 75 23.80 -1.14 -9.78
CA CYS A 75 22.40 -0.94 -10.19
C CYS A 75 22.34 -0.07 -11.46
N TYR A 76 21.94 -0.67 -12.58
CA TYR A 76 21.81 0.06 -13.85
C TYR A 76 20.52 0.89 -13.93
N GLN A 77 19.44 0.44 -13.31
CA GLN A 77 18.13 1.09 -13.36
C GLN A 77 17.24 0.63 -12.18
N MET A 78 16.52 1.57 -11.58
CA MET A 78 15.57 1.31 -10.51
C MET A 78 14.31 2.15 -10.73
N GLU A 79 13.19 1.45 -10.99
CA GLU A 79 11.87 2.05 -11.19
C GLU A 79 10.85 1.59 -10.14
N LEU A 80 11.16 0.49 -9.46
CA LEU A 80 10.36 0.00 -8.34
C LEU A 80 10.60 0.86 -7.10
N VAL A 81 9.52 1.10 -6.35
CA VAL A 81 9.57 1.85 -5.09
C VAL A 81 9.63 0.86 -3.94
N TYR A 82 10.73 0.90 -3.17
CA TYR A 82 10.88 0.17 -1.92
C TYR A 82 10.81 1.16 -0.76
N SER A 83 9.66 1.21 -0.12
CA SER A 83 9.37 2.19 0.92
C SER A 83 8.22 1.70 1.79
N ARG A 84 7.99 2.41 2.90
CA ARG A 84 6.68 2.38 3.55
C ARG A 84 5.62 2.84 2.57
N PHE A 85 4.45 2.23 2.66
CA PHE A 85 3.31 2.64 1.87
C PHE A 85 2.11 2.99 2.76
N GLU A 86 1.29 3.90 2.26
CA GLU A 86 0.00 4.23 2.84
C GLU A 86 -1.02 4.48 1.73
N ARG A 87 -2.17 3.83 1.88
CA ARG A 87 -3.36 4.06 1.08
C ARG A 87 -4.54 4.25 2.00
N VAL A 88 -5.27 5.33 1.78
CA VAL A 88 -6.54 5.61 2.45
C VAL A 88 -7.65 5.54 1.41
N VAL A 89 -8.67 4.74 1.70
CA VAL A 89 -9.91 4.70 0.93
C VAL A 89 -11.02 5.27 1.79
N SER A 90 -11.53 6.44 1.40
CA SER A 90 -12.67 7.09 2.06
C SER A 90 -13.98 6.66 1.44
N PHE A 91 -14.91 6.18 2.27
CA PHE A 91 -16.26 5.81 1.85
C PHE A 91 -17.25 6.97 2.06
N PRO A 92 -18.37 7.02 1.31
CA PRO A 92 -19.36 8.09 1.45
C PRO A 92 -20.08 8.15 2.80
N ARG A 93 -20.01 7.08 3.61
CA ARG A 93 -20.69 6.95 4.89
C ARG A 93 -19.91 5.98 5.79
N ILE A 94 -20.13 6.08 7.10
CA ILE A 94 -19.49 5.20 8.09
C ILE A 94 -19.75 3.75 7.70
N VAL A 95 -18.68 2.95 7.67
CA VAL A 95 -18.75 1.53 7.30
C VAL A 95 -18.61 0.70 8.57
N ASN A 96 -19.67 -0.02 8.93
CA ASN A 96 -19.67 -0.96 10.04
C ASN A 96 -19.85 -2.38 9.50
N PRO A 97 -18.76 -3.02 9.02
CA PRO A 97 -18.86 -4.36 8.47
C PRO A 97 -19.09 -5.38 9.59
N ARG A 98 -19.94 -6.37 9.33
CA ARG A 98 -20.06 -7.53 10.21
C ARG A 98 -18.87 -8.48 10.08
N ARG A 99 -18.28 -8.49 8.89
CA ARG A 99 -17.13 -9.33 8.56
C ARG A 99 -16.22 -8.56 7.61
N ILE A 100 -14.93 -8.64 7.90
CA ILE A 100 -13.87 -8.22 6.99
C ILE A 100 -13.18 -9.49 6.49
N GLU A 101 -13.04 -9.61 5.18
CA GLU A 101 -12.32 -10.71 4.55
C GLU A 101 -11.20 -10.14 3.70
N THR A 102 -10.05 -10.81 3.71
CA THR A 102 -8.89 -10.46 2.91
C THR A 102 -8.45 -11.65 2.09
N ASP A 103 -7.96 -11.36 0.89
CA ASP A 103 -7.31 -12.33 0.02
C ASP A 103 -6.13 -11.62 -0.67
N TYR A 104 -5.12 -12.39 -1.05
CA TYR A 104 -3.95 -11.87 -1.73
C TYR A 104 -3.65 -12.72 -2.97
N LEU A 105 -3.89 -12.14 -4.15
CA LEU A 105 -3.82 -12.87 -5.41
C LEU A 105 -3.04 -12.05 -6.44
N ASN A 106 -1.94 -12.63 -6.94
CA ASN A 106 -1.13 -12.06 -8.02
C ASN A 106 -0.69 -10.60 -7.79
N GLY A 107 -0.30 -10.27 -6.55
CA GLY A 107 0.13 -8.91 -6.19
C GLY A 107 -1.03 -7.95 -5.88
N LEU A 108 -2.28 -8.43 -5.86
CA LEU A 108 -3.43 -7.64 -5.43
C LEU A 108 -3.88 -8.08 -4.04
N LEU A 109 -3.94 -7.13 -3.11
CA LEU A 109 -4.69 -7.30 -1.88
C LEU A 109 -6.16 -7.00 -2.16
N ILE A 110 -7.04 -7.93 -1.81
CA ILE A 110 -8.47 -7.83 -2.03
C ILE A 110 -9.16 -7.83 -0.67
N ILE A 111 -9.82 -6.73 -0.33
CA ILE A 111 -10.52 -6.53 0.93
C ILE A 111 -12.02 -6.49 0.69
N ARG A 112 -12.79 -7.29 1.42
CA ARG A 112 -14.26 -7.29 1.39
C ARG A 112 -14.77 -6.83 2.73
N LEU A 113 -15.52 -5.74 2.72
CA LEU A 113 -16.24 -5.23 3.89
C LEU A 113 -17.69 -5.65 3.72
N VAL A 114 -18.11 -6.71 4.42
CA VAL A 114 -19.48 -7.24 4.33
C VAL A 114 -20.37 -6.48 5.30
N CYS A 115 -21.29 -5.68 4.77
CA CYS A 115 -22.28 -4.91 5.52
C CYS A 115 -23.65 -5.60 5.43
N GLU A 116 -24.48 -5.53 6.47
CA GLU A 116 -25.88 -5.92 6.31
C GLU A 116 -26.62 -4.99 5.36
N GLY A 117 -27.66 -5.54 4.70
CA GLY A 117 -28.80 -4.81 4.11
C GLY A 117 -28.42 -3.55 3.32
N GLY A 118 -28.33 -3.70 1.99
CA GLY A 118 -28.10 -2.58 1.05
C GLY A 118 -28.95 -1.35 1.33
#